data_AF-A0A6B3I2B6-F1
#
_entry.id   AF-A0A6B3I2B6-F1
#
_cell.length_a   1.000
_cell.length_b   1.000
_cell.length_c   1.000
_cell.angle_alpha   90.00
_cell.angle_beta   90.00
_cell.angle_gamma   90.00
#
_symmetry.space_group_name_H-M   'P 1'
#
loop_
_entity.id
_entity.type
_entity.pdbx_description
1 polymer ?
#
loop_
_entity_poly.entity_id
_entity_poly.type
_entity_poly.pdbx_seq_one_letter_code
_entity_poly.pdbx_strand_id
1 'polypeptide(L)'
;ETIGDCAVTACQEMLDGWGLPQRPVLVDIGEADPLATIAGLRARGIPSLVKVAGDALLTVTDPGLTGHGARPMSAHGIMRAARNMGRPVTWRRSATTAPRTSVVTTVQVGVRGSRPGGARETGRLLLVGVGPVDRSSAPELWLTDLPATRAAAFPQWADGVRRVDQAFDDVTSQVGI
;
A
#
# COMPACT_ATOMS: atom_id res chain seq x y z
N GLU A 1 -15.92 11.84 13.25
CA GLU A 1 -15.63 10.68 12.39
C GLU A 1 -14.56 11.10 11.39
N THR A 2 -13.47 10.35 11.23
CA THR A 2 -12.42 10.68 10.25
C THR A 2 -12.72 9.99 8.92
N ILE A 3 -12.17 10.51 7.80
CA ILE A 3 -12.34 9.87 6.47
C ILE A 3 -11.86 8.41 6.49
N GLY A 4 -10.78 8.12 7.23
CA GLY A 4 -10.29 6.76 7.44
C GLY A 4 -11.29 5.87 8.18
N ASP A 5 -11.94 6.38 9.23
CA ASP A 5 -12.97 5.63 9.97
C ASP A 5 -14.21 5.33 9.12
N CYS A 6 -14.63 6.29 8.27
CA CYS A 6 -15.71 6.09 7.32
C CYS A 6 -15.35 4.97 6.32
N ALA A 7 -14.15 5.04 5.73
CA ALA A 7 -13.69 4.05 4.75
C ALA A 7 -13.65 2.64 5.35
N VAL A 8 -13.13 2.51 6.58
CA VAL A 8 -13.07 1.24 7.31
C VAL A 8 -14.49 0.70 7.57
N THR A 9 -15.42 1.55 7.97
CA THR A 9 -16.81 1.15 8.26
C THR A 9 -17.56 0.73 7.01
N ALA A 10 -17.47 1.51 5.93
CA ALA A 10 -18.08 1.18 4.65
C ALA A 10 -17.55 -0.15 4.07
N CYS A 11 -16.25 -0.42 4.20
CA CYS A 11 -15.66 -1.69 3.78
C CYS A 11 -16.25 -2.88 4.55
N GLN A 12 -16.46 -2.73 5.86
CA GLN A 12 -17.07 -3.78 6.67
C GLN A 12 -18.54 -4.00 6.26
N GLU A 13 -19.33 -2.94 6.14
CA GLU A 13 -20.75 -3.03 5.76
C GLU A 13 -20.94 -3.70 4.40
N MET A 14 -20.07 -3.41 3.42
CA MET A 14 -20.09 -4.09 2.12
C MET A 14 -19.78 -5.59 2.21
N LEU A 15 -18.75 -5.96 2.98
CA LEU A 15 -18.36 -7.37 3.12
C LEU A 15 -19.45 -8.19 3.82
N ASP A 16 -20.00 -7.66 4.90
CA ASP A 16 -21.03 -8.32 5.71
C ASP A 16 -22.39 -8.34 4.98
N GLY A 17 -22.73 -7.24 4.28
CA GLY A 17 -24.03 -7.08 3.64
C GLY A 17 -24.16 -7.75 2.27
N TRP A 18 -23.09 -7.83 1.47
CA TRP A 18 -23.18 -8.26 0.07
C TRP A 18 -22.56 -9.65 -0.19
N GLY A 19 -22.03 -10.32 0.84
CA GLY A 19 -21.50 -11.69 0.73
C GLY A 19 -20.31 -11.82 -0.22
N LEU A 20 -19.53 -10.75 -0.40
CA LEU A 20 -18.39 -10.73 -1.30
C LEU A 20 -17.26 -11.63 -0.77
N PRO A 21 -16.52 -12.33 -1.65
CA PRO A 21 -15.34 -13.07 -1.23
C PRO A 21 -14.32 -12.10 -0.65
N GLN A 22 -13.60 -12.51 0.41
CA GLN A 22 -12.54 -11.69 0.98
C GLN A 22 -11.46 -11.41 -0.07
N ARG A 23 -11.41 -10.16 -0.54
CA ARG A 23 -10.38 -9.65 -1.43
C ARG A 23 -9.65 -8.50 -0.72
N PRO A 24 -8.35 -8.28 -1.02
CA PRO A 24 -7.66 -7.13 -0.48
C PRO A 24 -8.36 -5.84 -0.87
N VAL A 25 -8.56 -4.96 0.10
CA VAL A 25 -9.08 -3.61 -0.13
C VAL A 25 -7.92 -2.70 -0.48
N LEU A 26 -8.05 -1.95 -1.58
CA LEU A 26 -7.08 -0.95 -1.99
C LEU A 26 -7.62 0.42 -1.61
N VAL A 27 -6.77 1.21 -0.97
CA VAL A 27 -7.16 2.43 -0.30
C VAL A 27 -6.19 3.53 -0.71
N ASP A 28 -6.67 4.45 -1.55
CA ASP A 28 -5.99 5.70 -1.87
C ASP A 28 -6.83 6.84 -1.29
N ILE A 29 -6.47 7.28 -0.09
CA ILE A 29 -7.18 8.35 0.60
C ILE A 29 -6.14 9.43 0.89
N GLY A 30 -6.26 10.59 0.23
CA GLY A 30 -5.27 11.66 0.26
C GLY A 30 -4.85 12.11 1.66
N GLU A 31 -5.68 12.92 2.34
CA GLU A 31 -5.34 13.55 3.63
C GLU A 31 -5.56 12.66 4.86
N ALA A 32 -6.10 11.44 4.69
CA ALA A 32 -6.34 10.56 5.83
C ALA A 32 -5.03 9.96 6.34
N ASP A 33 -4.94 9.71 7.65
CA ASP A 33 -3.78 9.02 8.24
C ASP A 33 -3.73 7.57 7.71
N PRO A 34 -2.75 7.22 6.86
CA PRO A 34 -2.70 5.89 6.26
C PRO A 34 -2.35 4.81 7.29
N LEU A 35 -1.66 5.18 8.38
CA LEU A 35 -1.27 4.26 9.46
C LEU A 35 -2.46 3.92 10.34
N ALA A 36 -3.28 4.91 10.67
CA ALA A 36 -4.54 4.68 11.37
C ALA A 36 -5.50 3.83 10.51
N THR A 37 -5.57 4.10 9.21
CA THR A 37 -6.43 3.37 8.27
C THR A 37 -6.05 1.90 8.16
N ILE A 38 -4.77 1.58 7.93
CA ILE A 38 -4.32 0.18 7.86
C ILE A 38 -4.49 -0.56 9.20
N ALA A 39 -4.31 0.13 10.33
CA ALA A 39 -4.56 -0.44 11.64
C ALA A 39 -6.04 -0.76 11.87
N GLY A 40 -6.95 0.13 11.42
CA GLY A 40 -8.40 -0.07 11.50
C GLY A 40 -8.89 -1.24 10.63
N LEU A 41 -8.44 -1.33 9.38
CA LEU A 41 -8.77 -2.44 8.47
C LEU A 41 -8.27 -3.78 9.03
N ARG A 42 -7.03 -3.80 9.52
CA ARG A 42 -6.46 -4.99 10.16
C ARG A 42 -7.22 -5.42 11.40
N ALA A 43 -7.63 -4.49 12.26
CA ALA A 43 -8.41 -4.80 13.46
C ALA A 43 -9.75 -5.48 13.14
N ARG A 44 -10.25 -5.31 11.91
CA ARG A 44 -11.46 -5.94 11.37
C ARG A 44 -11.17 -7.17 10.49
N GLY A 45 -9.92 -7.61 10.40
CA GLY A 45 -9.52 -8.77 9.60
C GLY A 45 -9.61 -8.54 8.09
N ILE A 46 -9.60 -7.29 7.64
CA ILE A 46 -9.69 -6.92 6.22
C ILE A 46 -8.27 -6.74 5.67
N PRO A 47 -7.80 -7.63 4.77
CA PRO A 47 -6.48 -7.48 4.14
C PRO A 47 -6.46 -6.21 3.30
N SER A 48 -5.40 -5.41 3.38
CA SER A 48 -5.42 -4.08 2.78
C SER A 48 -4.10 -3.62 2.17
N LEU A 49 -4.24 -2.69 1.22
CA LEU A 49 -3.17 -1.91 0.64
C LEU A 49 -3.55 -0.45 0.76
N VAL A 50 -2.77 0.32 1.51
CA VAL A 50 -3.02 1.75 1.73
C VAL A 50 -1.91 2.55 1.08
N LYS A 51 -2.24 3.46 0.17
CA LYS A 51 -1.25 4.34 -0.46
C LYS A 51 -0.66 5.29 0.59
N VAL A 52 0.62 5.58 0.48
CA VAL A 52 1.31 6.47 1.41
C VAL A 52 2.13 7.52 0.69
N ALA A 53 2.21 8.71 1.30
CA ALA A 53 3.12 9.76 0.87
C ALA A 53 4.59 9.37 1.12
N GLY A 54 5.48 9.92 0.30
CA GLY A 54 6.92 9.63 0.36
C GLY A 54 7.61 10.07 1.65
N ASP A 55 7.03 11.03 2.37
CA ASP A 55 7.51 11.59 3.64
C ASP A 55 7.00 10.84 4.89
N ALA A 56 6.05 9.91 4.72
CA ALA A 56 5.51 9.10 5.81
C ALA A 56 6.64 8.43 6.62
N LEU A 57 6.66 8.67 7.93
CA LEU A 57 7.73 8.21 8.82
C LEU A 57 7.49 6.78 9.32
N LEU A 58 8.43 5.90 9.02
CA LEU A 58 8.37 4.47 9.31
C LEU A 58 9.67 3.99 9.96
N THR A 59 9.60 2.93 10.74
CA THR A 59 10.79 2.28 11.33
C THR A 59 11.09 1.02 10.53
N VAL A 60 12.32 0.85 10.05
CA VAL A 60 12.71 -0.37 9.34
C VAL A 60 12.81 -1.53 10.33
N THR A 61 12.16 -2.64 10.03
CA THR A 61 12.28 -3.89 10.79
C THR A 61 12.83 -5.03 9.94
N ASP A 62 13.11 -4.76 8.66
CA ASP A 62 13.62 -5.72 7.70
C ASP A 62 15.07 -6.13 8.01
N PRO A 63 15.33 -7.44 8.23
CA PRO A 63 16.69 -7.93 8.48
C PRO A 63 17.61 -7.76 7.26
N GLY A 64 17.06 -7.64 6.05
CA GLY A 64 17.83 -7.39 4.83
C GLY A 64 18.36 -5.96 4.70
N LEU A 65 17.89 -5.03 5.53
CA LEU A 65 18.28 -3.62 5.51
C LEU A 65 19.03 -3.22 6.79
N THR A 66 20.18 -3.86 7.02
CA THR A 66 21.01 -3.68 8.21
C THR A 66 21.46 -2.22 8.39
N GLY A 67 21.50 -1.74 9.64
CA GLY A 67 21.94 -0.39 9.98
C GLY A 67 20.85 0.69 9.95
N HIS A 68 19.63 0.34 9.54
CA HIS A 68 18.52 1.30 9.37
C HIS A 68 17.37 1.16 10.38
N GLY A 69 17.40 0.17 11.28
CA GLY A 69 16.22 -0.21 12.08
C GLY A 69 15.94 0.61 13.35
N ALA A 70 16.87 1.43 13.82
CA ALA A 70 16.72 2.13 15.11
C ALA A 70 16.04 3.50 15.01
N ARG A 71 16.08 4.14 13.83
CA ARG A 71 15.61 5.52 13.64
C ARG A 71 14.54 5.57 12.56
N PRO A 72 13.46 6.34 12.77
CA PRO A 72 12.47 6.53 11.74
C PRO A 72 13.00 7.24 10.52
N MET A 73 12.58 6.74 9.37
CA MET A 73 12.96 7.15 8.05
C MET A 73 11.70 7.42 7.24
N SER A 74 11.76 8.36 6.31
CA SER A 74 10.69 8.56 5.35
C SER A 74 10.55 7.34 4.45
N ALA A 75 9.35 7.05 3.95
CA ALA A 75 9.10 5.96 3.02
C ALA A 75 10.01 6.04 1.78
N HIS A 76 10.24 7.24 1.24
CA HIS A 76 11.25 7.49 0.20
C HIS A 76 12.67 7.15 0.64
N GLY A 77 13.06 7.53 1.86
CA GLY A 77 14.37 7.20 2.41
C GLY A 77 14.60 5.69 2.49
N ILE A 78 13.57 4.95 2.92
CA ILE A 78 13.58 3.48 2.98
C ILE A 78 13.70 2.88 1.58
N MET A 79 12.90 3.34 0.62
CA MET A 79 12.99 2.85 -0.77
C MET A 79 14.34 3.17 -1.43
N ARG A 80 14.95 4.32 -1.10
CA ARG A 80 16.30 4.66 -1.57
C ARG A 80 17.36 3.74 -0.98
N ALA A 81 17.24 3.38 0.29
CA ALA A 81 18.13 2.41 0.94
C ALA A 81 17.95 1.00 0.33
N ALA A 82 16.71 0.58 0.06
CA ALA A 82 16.34 -0.71 -0.49
C ALA A 82 16.42 -0.79 -2.04
N ARG A 83 17.01 0.20 -2.71
CA ARG A 83 16.97 0.35 -4.19
C ARG A 83 17.49 -0.86 -4.98
N ASN A 84 18.33 -1.70 -4.35
CA ASN A 84 18.93 -2.89 -4.95
C ASN A 84 18.14 -4.18 -4.64
N MET A 85 17.11 -4.11 -3.79
CA MET A 85 16.25 -5.24 -3.43
C MET A 85 15.05 -5.39 -4.37
N GLY A 86 14.84 -4.42 -5.27
CA GLY A 86 13.74 -4.43 -6.22
C GLY A 86 13.81 -5.60 -7.19
N ARG A 87 12.66 -6.23 -7.43
CA ARG A 87 12.51 -7.35 -8.38
C ARG A 87 11.68 -6.90 -9.57
N PRO A 88 12.12 -7.17 -10.81
CA PRO A 88 11.29 -6.94 -11.97
C PRO A 88 10.11 -7.91 -11.96
N VAL A 89 8.91 -7.40 -12.15
CA VAL A 89 7.65 -8.14 -12.21
C VAL A 89 6.97 -7.79 -13.52
N THR A 90 6.73 -8.82 -14.34
CA THR A 90 5.95 -8.68 -15.57
C THR A 90 4.48 -8.95 -15.26
N TRP A 91 3.62 -8.05 -15.70
CA TRP A 91 2.19 -8.08 -15.45
C TRP A 91 1.43 -7.59 -16.68
N ARG A 92 0.13 -7.92 -16.76
CA ARG A 92 -0.73 -7.48 -17.85
C ARG A 92 -1.67 -6.40 -17.34
N ARG A 93 -1.72 -5.30 -18.08
CA ARG A 93 -2.73 -4.27 -17.86
C ARG A 93 -4.06 -4.79 -18.42
N SER A 94 -5.13 -4.73 -17.65
CA SER A 94 -6.44 -5.31 -18.05
C SER A 94 -6.95 -4.77 -19.40
N ALA A 95 -6.58 -3.53 -19.77
CA ALA A 95 -7.01 -2.86 -21.00
C ALA A 95 -6.08 -3.07 -22.21
N THR A 96 -4.88 -3.65 -22.06
CA THR A 96 -3.91 -3.78 -23.16
C THR A 96 -3.33 -5.17 -23.24
N THR A 97 -3.17 -5.71 -24.44
CA THR A 97 -2.60 -7.04 -24.67
C THR A 97 -1.09 -7.13 -24.41
N ALA A 98 -0.37 -6.00 -24.43
CA ALA A 98 1.07 -5.97 -24.21
C ALA A 98 1.44 -6.12 -22.72
N PRO A 99 2.36 -7.03 -22.36
CA PRO A 99 2.86 -7.14 -21.00
C PRO A 99 3.68 -5.90 -20.63
N ARG A 100 3.53 -5.43 -19.38
CA ARG A 100 4.36 -4.37 -18.80
C ARG A 100 5.28 -4.97 -17.74
N THR A 101 6.42 -4.33 -17.52
CA THR A 101 7.34 -4.70 -16.45
C THR A 101 7.50 -3.53 -15.50
N SER A 102 7.35 -3.80 -14.20
CA SER A 102 7.58 -2.84 -13.12
C SER A 102 8.59 -3.40 -12.15
N VAL A 103 9.33 -2.54 -11.46
CA VAL A 103 10.18 -2.94 -10.34
C VAL A 103 9.36 -2.84 -9.06
N VAL A 104 9.28 -3.95 -8.33
CA VAL A 104 8.62 -4.04 -7.02
C VAL A 104 9.68 -4.20 -5.95
N THR A 105 9.71 -3.28 -5.00
CA THR A 105 10.61 -3.34 -3.83
C THR A 105 9.76 -3.49 -2.58
N THR A 106 10.10 -4.45 -1.71
CA THR A 106 9.38 -4.69 -0.46
C THR A 106 10.33 -4.60 0.71
N VAL A 107 9.93 -3.88 1.77
CA VAL A 107 10.70 -3.75 3.01
C VAL A 107 9.78 -3.92 4.20
N GLN A 108 10.15 -4.75 5.18
CA GLN A 108 9.44 -4.84 6.46
C GLN A 108 9.63 -3.56 7.29
N VAL A 109 8.51 -3.01 7.76
CA VAL A 109 8.46 -1.77 8.53
C VAL A 109 7.55 -1.90 9.75
N GLY A 110 7.71 -0.97 10.69
CA GLY A 110 6.85 -0.76 11.84
C GLY A 110 6.51 0.71 12.01
N VAL A 111 5.46 0.97 12.80
CA VAL A 111 4.97 2.31 13.14
C VAL A 111 5.39 2.70 14.55
N ARG A 112 5.77 3.97 14.78
CA ARG A 112 6.08 4.50 16.12
C ARG A 112 4.90 4.28 17.08
N GLY A 113 5.20 3.89 18.32
CA GLY A 113 4.20 3.63 19.37
C GLY A 113 3.98 2.15 19.69
N SER A 114 4.48 1.24 18.84
CA SER A 114 4.57 -0.18 19.19
C SER A 114 5.75 -0.40 20.12
N ARG A 115 5.48 -0.36 21.43
CA ARG A 115 6.47 -0.60 22.49
C ARG A 115 7.02 -2.03 22.35
N PRO A 116 8.35 -2.26 22.40
CA PRO A 116 8.86 -3.62 22.48
C PRO A 116 8.38 -4.23 23.80
N GLY A 117 7.55 -5.28 23.72
CA GLY A 117 7.00 -5.99 24.88
C GLY A 117 5.58 -5.59 25.32
N GLY A 118 4.89 -4.69 24.61
CA GLY A 118 3.45 -4.46 24.82
C GLY A 118 2.64 -5.44 23.98
N ALA A 119 1.81 -6.28 24.61
CA ALA A 119 0.98 -7.29 23.96
C ALA A 119 -0.08 -6.66 23.01
N ARG A 120 0.34 -6.39 21.78
CA ARG A 120 -0.45 -6.52 20.55
C ARG A 120 0.59 -6.61 19.47
N GLU A 121 0.81 -7.82 18.96
CA GLU A 121 1.65 -8.06 17.80
C GLU A 121 1.21 -7.11 16.69
N THR A 122 1.93 -6.00 16.51
CA THR A 122 1.75 -5.13 15.36
C THR A 122 2.24 -5.96 14.19
N GLY A 123 1.32 -6.74 13.61
CA GLY A 123 1.62 -7.68 12.52
C GLY A 123 2.51 -7.03 11.48
N ARG A 124 3.49 -7.79 10.97
CA ARG A 124 4.52 -7.32 10.05
C ARG A 124 3.90 -6.48 8.93
N LEU A 125 4.18 -5.18 8.92
CA LEU A 125 3.80 -4.31 7.82
C LEU A 125 4.88 -4.37 6.76
N LEU A 126 4.47 -4.35 5.49
CA LEU A 126 5.37 -4.18 4.37
C LEU A 126 5.15 -2.81 3.74
N LEU A 127 6.25 -2.10 3.54
CA LEU A 127 6.31 -0.98 2.61
C LEU A 127 6.65 -1.53 1.23
N VAL A 128 5.79 -1.25 0.24
CA VAL A 128 5.94 -1.70 -1.13
C VAL A 128 6.09 -0.49 -2.04
N GLY A 129 7.19 -0.44 -2.78
CA GLY A 129 7.43 0.54 -3.84
C GLY A 129 7.21 -0.10 -5.21
N VAL A 130 6.37 0.50 -6.05
CA VAL A 130 6.12 0.09 -7.43
C VAL A 130 6.55 1.21 -8.37
N GLY A 131 7.52 0.93 -9.24
CA GLY A 131 8.05 1.94 -10.18
C GLY A 131 8.42 1.35 -11.53
N PRO A 132 8.76 2.19 -12.51
CA PRO A 132 9.23 1.73 -13.81
C PRO A 132 10.65 1.15 -13.71
N VAL A 133 11.01 0.25 -14.64
CA VAL A 133 12.32 -0.42 -14.66
C VAL A 133 13.47 0.57 -14.88
N ASP A 134 13.23 1.59 -15.70
CA ASP A 134 14.18 2.65 -16.01
C ASP A 134 14.36 3.66 -14.87
N ARG A 135 13.54 3.56 -13.81
CA ARG A 135 13.52 4.48 -12.65
C ARG A 135 13.33 5.95 -13.06
N SER A 136 12.66 6.19 -14.20
CA SER A 136 12.38 7.53 -14.73
C SER A 136 11.50 8.37 -13.81
N SER A 137 10.72 7.74 -12.93
CA SER A 137 9.85 8.39 -11.96
C SER A 137 10.06 7.86 -10.54
N ALA A 138 9.64 8.64 -9.55
CA ALA A 138 9.52 8.15 -8.18
C ALA A 138 8.55 6.94 -8.15
N PRO A 139 8.85 5.91 -7.33
CA PRO A 139 7.94 4.78 -7.17
C PRO A 139 6.69 5.20 -6.41
N GLU A 140 5.56 4.63 -6.79
CA GLU A 140 4.34 4.69 -5.99
C GLU A 140 4.51 3.82 -4.74
N LEU A 141 4.07 4.32 -3.58
CA LEU A 141 4.32 3.71 -2.29
C LEU A 141 3.04 3.24 -1.63
N TRP A 142 3.10 2.03 -1.09
CA TRP A 142 1.98 1.35 -0.45
C TRP A 142 2.41 0.72 0.87
N LEU A 143 1.55 0.79 1.88
CA LEU A 143 1.63 -0.06 3.06
C LEU A 143 0.64 -1.20 2.95
N THR A 144 1.06 -2.38 3.40
CA THR A 144 0.20 -3.57 3.39
C THR A 144 0.50 -4.48 4.56
N ASP A 145 -0.51 -5.22 4.98
CA ASP A 145 -0.42 -6.35 5.91
C ASP A 145 -0.41 -7.71 5.19
N LEU A 146 -0.44 -7.71 3.86
CA LEU A 146 -0.29 -8.91 3.05
C LEU A 146 1.13 -9.45 3.12
N PRO A 147 1.33 -10.77 3.00
CA PRO A 147 2.65 -11.35 2.93
C PRO A 147 3.38 -10.95 1.63
N ALA A 148 4.71 -10.86 1.69
CA ALA A 148 5.55 -10.48 0.55
C ALA A 148 5.40 -11.41 -0.67
N THR A 149 4.90 -12.63 -0.47
CA THR A 149 4.55 -13.56 -1.56
C THR A 149 3.48 -13.02 -2.50
N ARG A 150 2.68 -12.04 -2.05
CA ARG A 150 1.69 -11.33 -2.87
C ARG A 150 2.27 -10.15 -3.64
N ALA A 151 3.55 -9.79 -3.45
CA ALA A 151 4.20 -8.62 -4.06
C ALA A 151 4.11 -8.58 -5.59
N ALA A 152 4.12 -9.74 -6.26
CA ALA A 152 4.00 -9.80 -7.72
C ALA A 152 2.63 -9.32 -8.26
N ALA A 153 1.61 -9.31 -7.42
CA ALA A 153 0.27 -8.80 -7.77
C ALA A 153 0.13 -7.28 -7.55
N PHE A 154 1.13 -6.58 -6.99
CA PHE A 154 1.00 -5.16 -6.67
C PHE A 154 0.90 -4.25 -7.90
N PRO A 155 1.68 -4.45 -8.98
CA PRO A 155 1.58 -3.56 -10.13
C PRO A 155 0.20 -3.57 -10.80
N GLN A 156 -0.44 -4.75 -10.90
CA GLN A 156 -1.80 -4.86 -11.44
C GLN A 156 -2.85 -4.22 -10.50
N TRP A 157 -2.63 -4.29 -9.19
CA TRP A 157 -3.51 -3.68 -8.17
C TRP A 157 -3.41 -2.16 -8.19
N ALA A 158 -2.20 -1.61 -8.20
CA ALA A 158 -1.95 -0.17 -8.31
C ALA A 158 -2.49 0.42 -9.62
N ASP A 159 -2.36 -0.29 -10.76
CA ASP A 159 -3.00 0.15 -12.02
C ASP A 159 -4.53 0.17 -11.93
N GLY A 160 -5.13 -0.77 -11.20
CA GLY A 160 -6.57 -0.80 -10.94
C GLY A 160 -7.06 0.47 -10.24
N VAL A 161 -6.37 0.92 -9.19
CA VAL A 161 -6.72 2.14 -8.44
C VAL A 161 -6.69 3.37 -9.34
N ARG A 162 -5.58 3.56 -10.07
CA ARG A 162 -5.44 4.68 -11.01
C ARG A 162 -6.57 4.77 -12.04
N ARG A 163 -7.13 3.63 -12.44
CA ARG A 163 -8.25 3.60 -13.39
C ARG A 163 -9.57 3.94 -12.72
N VAL A 164 -9.78 3.59 -11.46
CA VAL A 164 -10.97 4.02 -10.72
C VAL A 164 -10.96 5.54 -10.58
N ASP A 165 -9.81 6.13 -10.24
CA ASP A 165 -9.67 7.59 -10.17
C ASP A 165 -9.93 8.24 -11.53
N GLN A 166 -9.26 7.74 -12.59
CA GLN A 166 -9.47 8.27 -13.94
C GLN A 166 -10.92 8.10 -14.42
N ALA A 167 -11.57 6.97 -14.14
CA ALA A 167 -12.96 6.75 -14.53
C ALA A 167 -13.91 7.63 -13.72
N PHE A 168 -13.59 7.91 -12.46
CA PHE A 168 -14.35 8.84 -11.63
C PHE A 168 -14.22 10.27 -12.16
N ASP A 169 -13.00 10.70 -12.51
CA ASP A 169 -12.74 12.01 -13.14
C ASP A 169 -13.42 12.13 -14.50
N ASP A 170 -13.34 11.09 -15.34
CA ASP A 170 -13.96 11.06 -16.66
C ASP A 170 -15.49 11.14 -16.52
N VAL A 171 -16.09 10.39 -15.59
CA VAL A 171 -17.54 10.43 -15.34
C VAL A 171 -17.98 11.76 -14.74
N THR A 172 -17.26 12.31 -13.76
CA THR A 172 -17.58 13.63 -13.17
C THR A 172 -17.42 14.76 -14.19
N SER A 173 -16.44 14.69 -15.08
CA SER A 173 -16.29 15.64 -16.20
C SER A 173 -17.49 15.60 -17.17
N GLN A 174 -18.14 14.44 -17.30
CA GLN A 174 -19.27 14.24 -18.19
C GLN A 174 -20.62 14.64 -17.57
N VAL A 175 -20.70 14.73 -16.24
CA VAL A 175 -21.92 15.15 -15.52
C VAL A 175 -21.87 16.58 -14.98
N GLY A 176 -20.76 17.30 -15.13
CA GLY A 176 -20.67 18.74 -14.86
C GLY A 176 -21.19 19.13 -13.47
N ILE A 177 -20.45 18.76 -12.42
CA ILE A 177 -20.52 19.46 -11.13
C ILE A 177 -19.33 20.40 -11.05
#